data_AF-A0A9Q4PV53-F1
#
_entry.id   AF-A0A9Q4PV53-F1
#
_cell.length_a   1.000
_cell.length_b   1.000
_cell.length_c   1.000
_cell.angle_alpha   90.00
_cell.angle_beta   90.00
_cell.angle_gamma   90.00
#
_symmetry.space_group_name_H-M   'P 1'
#
loop_
_entity.id
_entity.type
_entity.pdbx_description
1 polymer ?
#
loop_
_entity_poly.entity_id
_entity_poly.type
_entity_poly.pdbx_seq_one_letter_code
_entity_poly.pdbx_strand_id
1 'polypeptide(L)'
;MSEFIPLEEFLKQNHDYTRSQLMSLKCNDFVKKNMSRFKKIGNTVYTHKDFPNTYKDKALLCEELYFKVKGHFKSDYAMAQYFAPLIDEKLIILFNHFYALKFWQSERKIHKTLKLIDEFNKFLKEKE
;
A
#
# COMPACT_ATOMS: atom_id res chain seq x y z
N MET A 1 10.17 16.50 15.66
CA MET A 1 9.14 15.68 16.31
C MET A 1 9.55 14.22 16.21
N SER A 2 9.32 13.40 17.24
CA SER A 2 9.65 11.95 17.20
C SER A 2 8.85 11.24 16.10
N GLU A 3 9.51 10.44 15.26
CA GLU A 3 8.88 9.60 14.22
C GLU A 3 8.04 8.46 14.82
N PHE A 4 8.26 8.15 16.10
CA PHE A 4 7.60 7.08 16.83
C PHE A 4 6.70 7.63 17.93
N ILE A 5 5.51 7.05 18.03
CA ILE A 5 4.55 7.30 19.12
C ILE A 5 4.26 6.00 19.89
N PRO A 6 3.88 6.07 21.19
CA PRO A 6 3.45 4.90 21.95
C PRO A 6 2.32 4.16 21.24
N LEU A 7 2.35 2.82 21.28
CA LEU A 7 1.34 1.96 20.66
C LEU A 7 -0.08 2.29 21.15
N GLU A 8 -0.24 2.61 22.43
CA GLU A 8 -1.54 3.00 23.00
C GLU A 8 -2.05 4.31 22.41
N GLU A 9 -1.15 5.28 22.17
CA GLU A 9 -1.50 6.56 21.57
C GLU A 9 -1.87 6.38 20.10
N PHE A 10 -1.12 5.54 19.39
CA PHE A 10 -1.45 5.14 18.03
C PHE A 10 -2.85 4.51 17.91
N LEU A 11 -3.20 3.59 18.81
CA LEU A 11 -4.50 2.93 18.85
C LEU A 11 -5.65 3.90 19.16
N LYS A 12 -5.40 4.96 19.94
CA LYS A 12 -6.39 6.02 20.19
C LYS A 12 -6.66 6.87 18.95
N GLN A 13 -5.65 7.08 18.11
CA GLN A 13 -5.75 7.89 16.90
C GLN A 13 -6.27 7.08 15.70
N ASN A 14 -6.11 5.76 15.71
CA ASN A 14 -6.40 4.90 14.55
C ASN A 14 -7.31 3.72 14.95
N HIS A 15 -8.62 3.99 15.01
CA HIS A 15 -9.64 3.03 15.43
C HIS A 15 -9.79 1.80 14.50
N ASP A 16 -9.24 1.87 13.28
CA ASP A 16 -9.22 0.76 12.33
C ASP A 16 -8.33 -0.42 12.77
N TYR A 17 -7.47 -0.23 13.78
CA TYR A 17 -6.49 -1.23 14.21
C TYR A 17 -6.79 -1.76 15.61
N THR A 18 -6.65 -3.07 15.74
CA THR A 18 -6.66 -3.73 17.04
C THR A 18 -5.24 -3.93 17.57
N ARG A 19 -5.08 -3.90 18.90
CA ARG A 19 -3.82 -4.25 19.57
C ARG A 19 -3.26 -5.59 19.09
N SER A 20 -4.13 -6.59 18.92
CA SER A 20 -3.76 -7.94 18.48
C SER A 20 -3.08 -7.92 17.11
N GLN A 21 -3.69 -7.23 16.12
CA GLN A 21 -3.10 -7.07 14.78
C GLN A 21 -1.73 -6.41 14.83
N LEU A 22 -1.58 -5.32 15.60
CA LEU A 22 -0.30 -4.61 15.73
C LEU A 22 0.78 -5.49 16.39
N MET A 23 0.41 -6.28 17.40
CA MET A 23 1.32 -7.21 18.06
C MET A 23 1.75 -8.37 17.15
N SER A 24 0.86 -8.90 16.32
CA SER A 24 1.21 -9.90 15.30
C SER A 24 2.19 -9.33 14.26
N LEU A 25 1.98 -8.10 13.81
CA LEU A 25 2.88 -7.41 12.87
C LEU A 25 4.26 -7.16 13.49
N LYS A 26 4.30 -6.70 14.75
CA LYS A 26 5.54 -6.60 15.51
C LYS A 26 6.29 -7.93 15.57
N CYS A 27 5.63 -9.03 15.94
CA CYS A 27 6.27 -10.34 16.00
C CYS A 27 6.89 -10.74 14.65
N ASN A 28 6.19 -10.50 13.55
CA ASN A 28 6.70 -10.76 12.21
C ASN A 28 7.93 -9.91 11.84
N ASP A 29 7.99 -8.66 12.30
CA ASP A 29 9.12 -7.75 12.05
C ASP A 29 10.37 -8.15 12.83
N PHE A 30 10.18 -8.58 14.08
CA PHE A 30 11.26 -9.15 14.89
C PHE A 30 11.84 -10.41 14.25
N VAL A 31 10.98 -11.33 13.77
CA VAL A 31 11.40 -12.56 13.09
C VAL A 31 12.20 -12.26 11.81
N LYS A 32 11.79 -11.23 11.06
CA LYS A 32 12.44 -10.84 9.80
C LYS A 32 13.62 -9.88 9.97
N LYS A 33 13.98 -9.49 11.20
CA LYS A 33 14.98 -8.47 11.52
C LYS A 33 14.74 -7.12 10.82
N ASN A 34 13.50 -6.83 10.43
CA ASN A 34 13.13 -5.62 9.72
C ASN A 34 12.57 -4.61 10.74
N MET A 35 13.45 -3.97 11.51
CA MET A 35 13.07 -3.16 12.68
C MET A 35 12.66 -1.71 12.36
N SER A 36 12.16 -1.42 11.17
CA SER A 36 11.84 -0.03 10.78
C SER A 36 10.54 0.51 11.40
N ARG A 37 9.61 -0.35 11.83
CA ARG A 37 8.23 0.06 12.15
C ARG A 37 7.86 0.02 13.64
N PHE A 38 8.53 -0.83 14.42
CA PHE A 38 8.28 -0.98 15.85
C PHE A 38 9.57 -0.86 16.65
N LYS A 39 9.51 -0.15 17.77
CA LYS A 39 10.60 -0.05 18.74
C LYS A 39 10.09 -0.41 20.13
N LYS A 40 10.91 -1.10 20.93
CA LYS A 40 10.63 -1.33 22.36
C LYS A 40 11.66 -0.56 23.18
N ILE A 41 11.20 0.31 24.07
CA ILE A 41 12.06 1.04 25.02
C ILE A 41 11.48 0.77 26.41
N GLY A 42 12.24 0.08 27.26
CA GLY A 42 11.72 -0.44 28.52
C GLY A 42 10.54 -1.39 28.27
N ASN A 43 9.42 -1.18 28.97
CA ASN A 43 8.18 -1.94 28.78
C ASN A 43 7.23 -1.35 27.74
N THR A 44 7.54 -0.18 27.18
CA THR A 44 6.66 0.51 26.24
C THR A 44 7.00 0.11 24.81
N VAL A 45 5.97 -0.24 24.05
CA VAL A 45 6.06 -0.48 22.60
C VAL A 45 5.71 0.82 21.89
N TYR A 46 6.55 1.19 20.95
CA TYR A 46 6.38 2.34 20.08
C TYR A 46 6.19 1.85 18.64
N THR A 47 5.37 2.58 17.89
CA THR A 47 5.13 2.36 16.47
C THR A 47 5.41 3.65 15.72
N HIS A 48 5.82 3.54 14.46
CA HIS A 48 5.96 4.70 13.60
C HIS A 48 4.60 5.42 13.50
N LYS A 49 4.59 6.75 13.65
CA LYS A 49 3.34 7.54 13.66
C LYS A 49 2.55 7.42 12.35
N ASP A 50 3.25 7.23 11.24
CA ASP A 50 2.68 7.09 9.90
C ASP A 50 2.34 5.64 9.51
N PHE A 51 2.50 4.71 10.47
CA PHE A 51 2.01 3.33 10.35
C PHE A 51 0.47 3.33 10.44
N PRO A 52 -0.29 2.45 9.78
CA PRO A 52 -0.08 1.85 8.46
C PRO A 52 -0.54 2.76 7.33
N ASN A 53 -0.73 4.06 7.59
CA ASN A 53 -1.24 5.03 6.60
C ASN A 53 -0.46 4.99 5.29
N THR A 54 0.85 4.76 5.31
CA THR A 54 1.64 4.74 4.06
C THR A 54 1.15 3.73 3.02
N TYR A 55 0.56 2.59 3.41
CA TYR A 55 0.12 1.58 2.43
C TYR A 55 -1.36 1.69 2.04
N LYS A 56 -2.21 2.13 2.97
CA LYS A 56 -3.63 2.43 2.70
C LYS A 56 -3.72 3.63 1.76
N ASP A 57 -2.95 4.68 2.02
CA ASP A 57 -2.93 5.91 1.21
C ASP A 57 -2.42 5.65 -0.20
N LYS A 58 -1.43 4.76 -0.38
CA LYS A 58 -0.93 4.38 -1.71
C LYS A 58 -1.94 3.55 -2.49
N ALA A 59 -2.68 2.66 -1.84
CA ALA A 59 -3.75 1.93 -2.51
C ALA A 59 -4.88 2.87 -2.94
N LEU A 60 -5.27 3.82 -2.08
CA LEU A 60 -6.27 4.85 -2.40
C LEU A 60 -5.80 5.73 -3.57
N LEU A 61 -4.55 6.23 -3.53
CA LEU A 61 -3.98 6.98 -4.64
C LEU A 61 -3.98 6.18 -5.96
N CYS A 62 -3.64 4.89 -5.89
CA CYS A 62 -3.66 4.02 -7.06
C CYS A 62 -5.08 3.86 -7.62
N GLU A 63 -6.09 3.79 -6.76
CA GLU A 63 -7.50 3.71 -7.13
C GLU A 63 -7.99 5.02 -7.77
N GLU A 64 -7.65 6.17 -7.20
CA GLU A 64 -7.97 7.48 -7.79
C GLU A 64 -7.35 7.64 -9.19
N LEU A 65 -6.08 7.26 -9.35
CA LEU A 65 -5.40 7.29 -10.63
C LEU A 65 -6.00 6.30 -11.62
N TYR A 66 -6.41 5.11 -11.16
CA TYR A 66 -7.07 4.12 -11.99
C TYR A 66 -8.31 4.70 -12.68
N PHE A 67 -9.17 5.44 -11.97
CA PHE A 67 -10.36 6.04 -12.60
C PHE A 67 -10.01 7.10 -13.66
N LYS A 68 -8.95 7.87 -13.44
CA LYS A 68 -8.47 8.85 -14.44
C LYS A 68 -7.96 8.14 -15.70
N VAL A 69 -7.12 7.12 -15.51
CA VAL A 69 -6.54 6.37 -16.62
C VAL A 69 -7.59 5.54 -17.37
N LYS A 70 -8.56 4.96 -16.66
CA LYS A 70 -9.64 4.13 -17.22
C LYS A 70 -10.39 4.84 -18.36
N GLY A 71 -10.59 6.15 -18.25
CA GLY A 71 -11.25 6.95 -19.29
C GLY A 71 -10.57 6.90 -20.66
N HIS A 72 -9.29 6.50 -20.74
CA HIS A 72 -8.53 6.39 -21.98
C HIS A 72 -8.54 4.98 -22.59
N PHE A 73 -9.16 4.00 -21.94
CA PHE A 73 -9.19 2.60 -22.40
C PHE A 73 -10.62 2.12 -22.64
N LYS A 74 -10.79 1.21 -23.59
CA LYS A 74 -12.11 0.62 -23.92
C LYS A 74 -12.65 -0.31 -22.84
N SER A 75 -11.76 -0.91 -22.02
CA SER A 75 -12.13 -1.83 -20.95
C SER A 75 -10.99 -1.99 -19.95
N ASP A 76 -11.31 -2.50 -18.75
CA ASP A 76 -10.32 -2.85 -17.73
C ASP A 76 -9.35 -3.94 -18.20
N TYR A 77 -9.81 -4.81 -19.11
CA TYR A 77 -8.95 -5.82 -19.73
C TYR A 77 -7.92 -5.20 -20.67
N ALA A 78 -8.33 -4.25 -21.52
CA ALA A 78 -7.41 -3.52 -22.41
C ALA A 78 -6.39 -2.70 -21.61
N MET A 79 -6.83 -2.08 -20.51
CA MET A 79 -5.95 -1.37 -19.59
C MET A 79 -4.96 -2.33 -18.91
N ALA A 80 -5.41 -3.49 -18.42
CA ALA A 80 -4.54 -4.49 -17.82
C ALA A 80 -3.53 -5.05 -18.83
N GLN A 81 -3.93 -5.25 -20.09
CA GLN A 81 -3.00 -5.67 -21.16
C GLN A 81 -1.86 -4.67 -21.37
N TYR A 82 -2.15 -3.38 -21.27
CA TYR A 82 -1.15 -2.32 -21.40
C TYR A 82 -0.20 -2.26 -20.20
N PHE A 83 -0.73 -2.23 -18.97
CA PHE A 83 0.08 -1.99 -17.76
C PHE A 83 0.73 -3.24 -17.16
N ALA A 84 0.18 -4.44 -17.36
CA ALA A 84 0.72 -5.68 -16.80
C ALA A 84 2.22 -5.92 -17.12
N PRO A 85 2.69 -5.78 -18.37
CA PRO A 85 4.11 -5.95 -18.66
C PRO A 85 5.00 -4.87 -18.02
N LEU A 86 4.50 -3.63 -17.88
CA LEU A 86 5.25 -2.50 -17.33
C LEU A 86 5.55 -2.67 -15.83
N ILE A 87 4.66 -3.34 -15.11
CA ILE A 87 4.83 -3.63 -13.68
C ILE A 87 5.34 -5.05 -13.40
N ASP A 88 5.69 -5.82 -14.45
CA ASP A 88 6.11 -7.22 -14.37
C ASP A 88 5.07 -8.10 -13.63
N GLU A 89 3.80 -8.01 -14.04
CA GLU A 89 2.70 -8.77 -13.44
C GLU A 89 1.92 -9.53 -14.51
N LYS A 90 1.29 -10.63 -14.13
CA LYS A 90 0.42 -11.38 -15.04
C LYS A 90 -0.85 -10.59 -15.32
N LEU A 91 -1.25 -10.55 -16.59
CA LEU A 91 -2.48 -9.90 -17.06
C LEU A 91 -3.70 -10.23 -16.20
N ILE A 92 -3.96 -11.52 -15.99
CA ILE A 92 -5.13 -11.99 -15.23
C ILE A 92 -5.09 -11.49 -13.78
N ILE A 93 -3.89 -11.41 -13.19
CA ILE A 93 -3.73 -10.94 -11.82
C ILE A 93 -4.05 -9.44 -11.75
N LEU A 94 -3.41 -8.62 -12.59
CA LEU A 94 -3.67 -7.17 -12.61
C LEU A 94 -5.14 -6.85 -12.95
N PHE A 95 -5.72 -7.58 -13.91
CA PHE A 95 -7.14 -7.43 -14.25
C PHE A 95 -8.06 -7.69 -13.04
N ASN A 96 -7.79 -8.75 -12.26
CA ASN A 96 -8.56 -9.01 -11.03
C ASN A 96 -8.41 -7.88 -10.00
N HIS A 97 -7.22 -7.27 -9.91
CA HIS A 97 -6.98 -6.12 -9.03
C HIS A 97 -7.79 -4.89 -9.47
N PHE A 98 -7.89 -4.62 -10.77
CA PHE A 98 -8.74 -3.56 -11.31
C PHE A 98 -10.22 -3.84 -11.08
N TYR A 99 -10.69 -5.04 -11.42
CA TYR A 99 -12.09 -5.42 -11.26
C TYR A 99 -12.55 -5.34 -9.80
N ALA A 100 -11.70 -5.79 -8.86
CA ALA A 100 -12.02 -5.77 -7.43
C ALA A 100 -11.68 -4.45 -6.73
N LEU A 101 -11.00 -3.51 -7.40
CA LEU A 101 -10.42 -2.30 -6.80
C LEU A 101 -9.60 -2.59 -5.53
N LYS A 102 -8.86 -3.70 -5.53
CA LYS A 102 -8.14 -4.19 -4.35
C LYS A 102 -6.65 -4.28 -4.63
N PHE A 103 -5.95 -3.16 -4.67
CA PHE A 103 -4.50 -3.14 -4.95
C PHE A 103 -3.66 -3.79 -3.83
N TRP A 104 -2.40 -4.12 -4.13
CA TRP A 104 -1.52 -4.77 -3.15
C TRP A 104 -1.18 -3.81 -2.01
N GLN A 105 -1.63 -4.15 -0.80
CA GLN A 105 -1.40 -3.35 0.41
C GLN A 105 -0.35 -3.99 1.35
N SER A 106 -0.02 -5.26 1.14
CA SER A 106 1.00 -5.95 1.95
C SER A 106 2.40 -5.48 1.58
N GLU A 107 3.27 -5.30 2.56
CA GLU A 107 4.68 -4.92 2.38
C GLU A 107 5.44 -5.78 1.35
N ARG A 108 5.13 -7.08 1.25
CA ARG A 108 5.76 -7.98 0.27
C ARG A 108 5.43 -7.63 -1.19
N LYS A 109 4.29 -6.99 -1.44
CA LYS A 109 3.76 -6.73 -2.79
C LYS A 109 3.41 -5.26 -3.06
N ILE A 110 3.57 -4.36 -2.07
CA ILE A 110 3.28 -2.93 -2.23
C ILE A 110 4.05 -2.29 -3.38
N HIS A 111 5.27 -2.77 -3.66
CA HIS A 111 6.09 -2.29 -4.78
C HIS A 111 5.36 -2.41 -6.13
N LYS A 112 4.41 -3.35 -6.30
CA LYS A 112 3.57 -3.44 -7.49
C LYS A 112 2.59 -2.27 -7.58
N THR A 113 1.92 -1.93 -6.48
CA THR A 113 1.05 -0.75 -6.39
C THR A 113 1.83 0.54 -6.66
N LEU A 114 3.04 0.68 -6.10
CA LEU A 114 3.88 1.85 -6.34
C LEU A 114 4.30 1.96 -7.81
N LYS A 115 4.77 0.87 -8.43
CA LYS A 115 5.09 0.87 -9.87
C LYS A 115 3.87 1.23 -10.72
N LEU A 116 2.70 0.71 -10.37
CA LEU A 116 1.47 1.00 -11.09
C LEU A 116 1.07 2.48 -11.00
N ILE A 117 1.24 3.09 -9.83
CA ILE A 117 1.08 4.54 -9.64
C ILE A 117 2.04 5.31 -10.55
N ASP A 118 3.32 4.92 -10.60
CA ASP A 118 4.32 5.58 -11.43
C ASP A 118 3.95 5.49 -12.92
N GLU A 119 3.56 4.30 -13.39
CA GLU A 119 3.15 4.09 -14.78
C GLU A 119 1.84 4.81 -15.14
N PHE A 120 0.87 4.89 -14.22
CA PHE A 120 -0.33 5.71 -14.40
C PHE A 120 0.00 7.18 -14.55
N ASN A 121 0.87 7.73 -13.70
CA ASN A 121 1.27 9.13 -13.80
C ASN A 121 2.05 9.43 -15.08
N LYS A 122 2.93 8.52 -15.54
CA LYS A 122 3.62 8.65 -16.83
C LYS A 122 2.62 8.67 -17.97
N PHE A 123 1.68 7.72 -17.99
CA PHE A 123 0.65 7.64 -19.01
C PHE A 123 -0.19 8.92 -19.08
N LEU A 124 -0.63 9.46 -17.94
CA LEU A 124 -1.43 10.68 -17.90
C LEU A 124 -0.64 11.89 -18.43
N LYS A 125 0.65 12.03 -18.08
CA LYS A 125 1.51 13.10 -18.60
C LYS A 125 1.72 13.04 -20.12
N GLU A 126 1.65 11.86 -20.73
CA GLU A 126 1.74 11.70 -22.19
C GLU A 126 0.42 11.98 -22.91
N LYS A 127 -0.69 12.11 -22.17
CA LYS A 127 -2.03 12.39 -22.70
C LYS A 127 -2.50 13.82 -22.46
N GLU A 128 -1.81 14.56 -21.61
CA GLU A 128 -1.90 16.03 -21.49
C GLU A 128 -1.16 16.71 -22.65
#